data_AF-A0A6G8BTS7-F1
#
_entry.id   AF-A0A6G8BTS7-F1
#
_cell.length_a   1.000
_cell.length_b   1.000
_cell.length_c   1.000
_cell.angle_alpha   90.00
_cell.angle_beta   90.00
_cell.angle_gamma   90.00
#
_symmetry.space_group_name_H-M   'P 1'
#
loop_
_entity.id
_entity.type
_entity.pdbx_description
1 polymer ?
#
loop_
_entity_poly.entity_id
_entity_poly.type
_entity_poly.pdbx_seq_one_letter_code
_entity_poly.pdbx_strand_id
1 'polypeptide(L)'
;MSFKTYYLSLAVADRADFAAQAGTTTGLCHQLAYTDSKRVELGLADAMVAVSNGRLSLDDIPLTDRAQFQREVRATNQPKQQEA
;
A
#
# COMPACT_ATOMS: atom_id res chain seq x y z
N MET A 1 2.49 7.15 8.48
CA MET A 1 3.36 6.12 9.09
C MET A 1 3.88 5.26 7.95
N SER A 2 5.18 5.24 7.62
CA SER A 2 5.64 4.51 6.43
C SER A 2 5.35 2.99 6.47
N PHE A 3 5.21 2.38 5.29
CA PHE A 3 5.05 0.93 5.12
C PHE A 3 6.12 0.14 5.88
N LYS A 4 7.38 0.60 5.84
CA LYS A 4 8.49 0.01 6.60
C LYS A 4 8.19 -0.07 8.08
N THR A 5 7.81 1.05 8.70
CA THR A 5 7.54 1.11 10.14
C THR A 5 6.40 0.17 10.52
N TYR A 6 5.32 0.17 9.74
CA TYR A 6 4.20 -0.75 9.95
C TYR A 6 4.62 -2.22 9.81
N TYR A 7 5.16 -2.60 8.66
CA TYR A 7 5.43 -4.00 8.34
C TYR A 7 6.48 -4.61 9.26
N LEU A 8 7.51 -3.84 9.64
CA LEU A 8 8.53 -4.31 10.59
C LEU A 8 8.04 -4.33 12.04
N SER A 9 6.95 -3.63 12.38
CA SER A 9 6.31 -3.75 13.70
C SER A 9 5.52 -5.04 13.89
N LEU A 10 5.12 -5.70 12.79
CA LEU A 10 4.44 -6.99 12.83
C LEU A 10 5.38 -8.08 13.34
N ALA A 11 4.82 -9.04 14.10
CA ALA A 11 5.52 -10.26 14.44
C ALA A 11 5.91 -11.02 13.16
N VAL A 12 6.99 -11.80 13.23
CA VAL A 12 7.51 -12.51 12.04
C VAL A 12 6.46 -13.44 11.42
N ALA A 13 5.62 -14.07 12.23
CA ALA A 13 4.50 -14.89 11.75
C ALA A 13 3.45 -14.05 10.99
N ASP A 14 3.01 -12.94 11.58
CA ASP A 14 1.99 -12.05 11.00
C ASP A 14 2.44 -11.39 9.67
N ARG A 15 3.75 -11.27 9.43
CA ARG A 15 4.29 -10.77 8.16
C ARG A 15 3.94 -11.70 6.99
N ALA A 16 3.99 -13.01 7.21
CA ALA A 16 3.62 -14.00 6.21
C ALA A 16 2.11 -13.92 5.91
N ASP A 17 1.30 -13.80 6.96
CA ASP A 17 -0.15 -13.67 6.82
C ASP A 17 -0.54 -12.37 6.12
N PHE A 18 0.11 -11.25 6.45
CA PHE A 18 -0.10 -9.97 5.78
C PHE A 18 0.20 -10.07 4.27
N ALA A 19 1.36 -10.66 3.92
CA ALA A 19 1.75 -10.81 2.52
C ALA A 19 0.77 -11.71 1.75
N ALA A 20 0.36 -12.83 2.35
CA ALA A 20 -0.60 -13.75 1.74
C ALA A 20 -1.97 -13.09 1.52
N GLN A 21 -2.51 -12.40 2.53
CA GLN A 21 -3.79 -11.70 2.42
C GLN A 21 -3.75 -10.55 1.40
N ALA A 22 -2.62 -9.84 1.31
CA ALA A 22 -2.43 -8.79 0.30
C ALA A 22 -2.16 -9.35 -1.11
N GLY A 23 -2.13 -10.67 -1.29
CA GLY A 23 -1.92 -11.32 -2.58
C GLY A 23 -0.48 -11.21 -3.09
N THR A 24 0.51 -11.24 -2.19
CA THR A 24 1.93 -11.08 -2.52
C THR A 24 2.83 -11.98 -1.68
N THR A 25 4.16 -11.74 -1.72
CA THR A 25 5.17 -12.51 -1.00
C THR A 25 5.84 -11.67 0.09
N THR A 26 6.28 -12.32 1.16
CA THR A 26 7.09 -11.69 2.22
C THR A 26 8.37 -11.08 1.66
N GLY A 27 8.96 -11.69 0.62
CA GLY A 27 10.12 -11.17 -0.10
C GLY A 27 9.84 -9.81 -0.72
N LEU A 28 8.71 -9.64 -1.40
CA LEU A 28 8.33 -8.33 -1.93
C LEU A 28 8.11 -7.31 -0.80
N CYS A 29 7.40 -7.68 0.26
CA CYS A 29 7.19 -6.78 1.40
C CYS A 29 8.52 -6.36 2.06
N HIS A 30 9.50 -7.27 2.16
CA HIS A 30 10.85 -6.92 2.62
C HIS A 30 11.56 -5.95 1.67
N GLN A 31 11.46 -6.16 0.36
CA GLN A 31 12.02 -5.20 -0.61
C GLN A 31 11.40 -3.82 -0.43
N LEU A 32 10.08 -3.72 -0.25
CA LEU A 32 9.40 -2.45 0.00
C LEU A 32 9.79 -1.80 1.35
N ALA A 33 10.08 -2.62 2.37
CA ALA A 33 10.47 -2.12 3.68
C ALA A 33 11.96 -1.70 3.77
N TYR A 34 12.85 -2.35 3.01
CA TYR A 34 14.30 -2.12 3.12
C TYR A 34 14.91 -1.34 1.95
N THR A 35 14.24 -1.26 0.80
CA THR A 35 14.79 -0.59 -0.39
C THR A 35 13.91 0.58 -0.82
N ASP A 36 14.55 1.70 -1.13
CA ASP A 36 13.84 2.91 -1.61
C ASP A 36 13.48 2.81 -3.10
N SER A 37 14.06 1.85 -3.82
CA SER A 37 13.84 1.67 -5.26
C SER A 37 12.64 0.78 -5.57
N LYS A 38 12.23 -0.10 -4.65
CA LYS A 38 11.09 -0.98 -4.90
C LYS A 38 9.79 -0.20 -4.71
N ARG A 39 8.95 -0.25 -5.74
CA ARG A 39 7.65 0.41 -5.80
C ARG A 39 6.60 -0.56 -6.31
N VAL A 40 5.33 -0.32 -5.98
CA VAL A 40 4.20 -1.17 -6.37
C VAL A 40 3.15 -0.43 -7.17
N GLU A 41 2.39 -1.21 -7.95
CA GLU A 41 1.24 -0.73 -8.68
C GLU A 41 0.03 -0.52 -7.77
N LEU A 42 -0.87 0.37 -8.18
CA LEU A 42 -1.99 0.84 -7.35
C LEU A 42 -2.87 -0.29 -6.81
N GLY A 43 -3.15 -1.31 -7.63
CA GLY A 43 -4.00 -2.44 -7.20
C GLY A 43 -3.41 -3.24 -6.04
N LEU A 44 -2.08 -3.42 -5.99
CA LEU A 44 -1.43 -4.10 -4.87
C LEU A 44 -1.38 -3.20 -3.64
N ALA A 45 -1.16 -1.89 -3.82
CA ALA A 45 -1.19 -0.93 -2.72
C ALA A 45 -2.58 -0.86 -2.06
N ASP A 46 -3.66 -0.85 -2.87
CA ASP A 46 -5.04 -0.89 -2.38
C ASP A 46 -5.29 -2.14 -1.50
N ALA A 47 -4.80 -3.31 -1.94
CA ALA A 47 -4.90 -4.55 -1.16
C ALA A 47 -4.12 -4.46 0.17
N MET A 48 -2.90 -3.93 0.16
CA MET A 48 -2.09 -3.73 1.36
C MET A 48 -2.77 -2.77 2.35
N VAL A 49 -3.36 -1.67 1.87
CA VAL A 49 -4.14 -0.74 2.70
C VAL A 49 -5.33 -1.45 3.33
N ALA A 50 -6.09 -2.21 2.56
CA ALA A 50 -7.26 -2.95 3.07
C ALA A 50 -6.86 -3.96 4.16
N VAL A 51 -5.83 -4.78 3.92
CA VAL A 51 -5.34 -5.79 4.88
C VAL A 51 -4.74 -5.15 6.14
N SER A 52 -4.23 -3.92 6.04
CA SER A 52 -3.69 -3.21 7.20
C SER A 52 -4.76 -2.76 8.21
N ASN A 53 -6.05 -2.95 7.91
CA ASN A 53 -7.17 -2.51 8.73
C ASN A 53 -7.09 -1.02 9.12
N GLY A 54 -6.79 -0.17 8.11
CA GLY A 54 -6.72 1.29 8.27
C GLY A 54 -5.43 1.81 8.91
N ARG A 55 -4.43 0.95 9.15
CA ARG A 55 -3.12 1.37 9.66
C ARG A 55 -2.22 1.98 8.59
N LEU A 56 -2.41 1.60 7.33
CA LEU A 56 -1.74 2.20 6.18
C LEU A 56 -2.72 3.00 5.35
N SER A 57 -2.21 4.07 4.74
CA SER A 57 -2.82 4.78 3.63
C SER A 57 -1.97 4.62 2.36
N LEU A 58 -2.48 5.05 1.21
CA LEU A 58 -1.71 5.04 -0.04
C LEU A 58 -0.48 5.97 0.01
N ASP A 59 -0.45 6.96 0.91
CA ASP A 59 0.73 7.82 1.13
C ASP A 59 1.86 7.11 1.87
N ASP A 60 1.54 6.01 2.55
CA ASP A 60 2.51 5.24 3.32
C ASP A 60 3.21 4.15 2.48
N ILE A 61 2.69 3.84 1.29
CA ILE A 61 3.16 2.77 0.41
C ILE A 61 3.97 3.37 -0.75
N PRO A 62 5.17 2.86 -1.05
CA PRO A 62 5.94 3.33 -2.19
C PRO A 62 5.28 2.92 -3.53
N LEU A 63 4.66 3.88 -4.19
CA LEU A 63 3.96 3.71 -5.46
C LEU A 63 4.89 3.93 -6.67
N THR A 64 4.63 3.20 -7.76
CA THR A 64 5.20 3.53 -9.07
C THR A 64 4.69 4.89 -9.53
N ASP A 65 5.42 5.57 -10.42
CA ASP A 65 4.99 6.86 -10.96
C ASP A 65 3.64 6.74 -11.69
N ARG A 66 3.42 5.61 -12.37
CA ARG A 66 2.13 5.28 -13.00
C ARG A 66 1.01 5.15 -11.95
N ALA A 67 1.26 4.49 -10.83
CA ALA A 67 0.28 4.33 -9.76
C ALA A 67 -0.03 5.66 -9.05
N GLN A 68 0.97 6.52 -8.86
CA GLN A 68 0.78 7.89 -8.37
C GLN A 68 -0.13 8.68 -9.30
N PHE A 69 0.18 8.69 -10.60
CA PHE A 69 -0.66 9.33 -11.61
C PHE A 69 -2.09 8.79 -11.62
N GLN A 70 -2.27 7.47 -11.54
CA GLN A 70 -3.60 6.86 -11.47
C GLN A 70 -4.41 7.33 -10.25
N ARG A 71 -3.76 7.46 -9.09
CA ARG A 71 -4.38 7.99 -7.87
C ARG A 71 -4.80 9.44 -8.05
N GLU A 72 -3.95 10.28 -8.62
CA GLU A 72 -4.23 11.70 -8.87
C GLU A 72 -5.41 11.89 -9.84
N VAL A 73 -5.44 11.12 -10.93
CA VAL A 73 -6.55 11.14 -11.89
C VAL A 73 -7.86 10.69 -11.23
N ARG A 74 -7.83 9.65 -10.37
CA ARG A 74 -9.00 9.21 -9.62
C ARG A 74 -9.51 10.30 -8.68
N ALA A 75 -8.63 10.97 -7.95
CA ALA A 75 -9.00 12.04 -7.03
C ALA A 75 -9.65 13.24 -7.75
N THR A 76 -9.14 13.58 -8.94
CA THR A 76 -9.66 14.69 -9.75
C THR A 76 -11.01 14.36 -10.41
N ASN A 77 -11.26 13.09 -10.73
CA ASN A 77 -12.48 12.62 -11.41
C ASN A 77 -13.57 12.08 -10.48
N GLN A 78 -13.42 12.20 -9.16
CA GLN A 78 -14.52 11.87 -8.25
C GLN A 78 -15.65 12.89 -8.46
N PRO A 79 -16.90 12.45 -8.74
CA PRO A 79 -18.02 13.38 -8.79
C PRO A 79 -18.10 14.09 -7.45
N LYS A 80 -18.00 15.42 -7.47
CA LYS A 80 -18.25 16.24 -6.29
C LYS A 80 -19.62 15.81 -5.76
N GLN A 81 -19.66 15.28 -4.55
CA GLN A 81 -20.92 14.95 -3.90
C GLN A 81 -21.76 16.22 -3.96
N GLN A 82 -22.89 16.16 -4.67
CA GLN A 82 -23.88 17.22 -4.64
C GLN A 82 -24.39 17.27 -3.20
N GLU A 83 -23.98 18.31 -2.47
CA GLU A 83 -24.56 18.66 -1.19
C GLU A 83 -26.07 18.85 -1.41
N ALA A 84 -26.87 18.01 -0.74
CA ALA A 84 -28.32 18.12 -0.68
C ALA A 84 -28.73 19.03 0.47
#